data_AF-A0A6V6YLY6-F1
#
_entry.id   AF-A0A6V6YLY6-F1
#
_cell.length_a   1.000
_cell.length_b   1.000
_cell.length_c   1.000
_cell.angle_alpha   90.00
_cell.angle_beta   90.00
_cell.angle_gamma   90.00
#
_symmetry.space_group_name_H-M   'P 1'
#
loop_
_entity.id
_entity.type
_entity.pdbx_description
1 polymer ?
#
loop_
_entity_poly.entity_id
_entity_poly.type
_entity_poly.pdbx_seq_one_letter_code
_entity_poly.pdbx_strand_id
1 'polypeptide(L)'
;MDETKYRNLFVAQLRGSASDFDNEFKRVIRENGYSEELKKEFYFAAFDSIIKVNKNLLVRKDEFYKENVVALYNLFINALIEDGIDYSSIEEKKANFEKNEFPEVNLYAKDIKSNKPAPEYIPTYKQYNPNTKYGRRKAREQAQRNYENGTEEYRNDIDNIKIILWLIVIVVGIIFFYIKTKLSS
;
A
#
# COMPACT_ATOMS: atom_id res chain seq x y z
N MET A 1 9.32 28.82 3.47
CA MET A 1 9.51 27.43 2.98
C MET A 1 9.48 27.41 1.46
N ASP A 2 10.33 26.64 0.77
CA ASP A 2 10.28 26.56 -0.72
C ASP A 2 9.26 25.51 -1.22
N GLU A 3 8.29 25.92 -2.04
CA GLU A 3 7.24 25.03 -2.56
C GLU A 3 7.80 23.90 -3.40
N THR A 4 8.79 24.19 -4.23
CA THR A 4 9.36 23.20 -5.16
C THR A 4 10.12 22.14 -4.37
N LYS A 5 10.92 22.56 -3.38
CA LYS A 5 11.59 21.66 -2.43
C LYS A 5 10.59 20.74 -1.71
N TYR A 6 9.57 21.29 -1.06
CA TYR A 6 8.63 20.46 -0.28
C TYR A 6 7.76 19.59 -1.17
N ARG A 7 7.34 20.06 -2.34
CA ARG A 7 6.65 19.24 -3.34
C ARG A 7 7.51 18.03 -3.75
N ASN A 8 8.79 18.26 -4.06
CA ASN A 8 9.70 17.18 -4.42
C ASN A 8 9.94 16.21 -3.26
N LEU A 9 10.09 16.72 -2.04
CA LEU A 9 10.18 15.90 -0.83
C LEU A 9 8.93 15.00 -0.70
N PHE A 10 7.73 15.58 -0.75
CA PHE A 10 6.49 14.83 -0.55
C PHE A 10 6.21 13.83 -1.66
N VAL A 11 6.39 14.21 -2.92
CA VAL A 11 6.05 13.37 -4.07
C VAL A 11 7.14 12.35 -4.38
N ALA A 12 8.39 12.78 -4.45
CA ALA A 12 9.48 11.91 -4.92
C ALA A 12 10.11 11.11 -3.78
N GLN A 13 10.32 11.71 -2.60
CA GLN A 13 11.05 11.08 -1.51
C GLN A 13 10.12 10.37 -0.52
N LEU A 14 8.99 11.00 -0.18
CA LEU A 14 8.00 10.45 0.76
C LEU A 14 6.87 9.69 0.06
N ARG A 15 6.92 9.57 -1.28
CA ARG A 15 5.99 8.80 -2.13
C ARG A 15 4.51 9.19 -2.01
N GLY A 16 4.23 10.46 -1.76
CA GLY A 16 2.89 11.04 -1.82
C GLY A 16 2.35 11.08 -3.25
N SER A 17 1.02 11.13 -3.37
CA SER A 17 0.34 11.32 -4.66
C SER A 17 0.51 12.76 -5.13
N ALA A 18 1.21 12.95 -6.26
CA ALA A 18 1.46 14.27 -6.82
C ALA A 18 0.17 15.05 -7.13
N SER A 19 -0.82 14.36 -7.69
CA SER A 19 -2.10 14.98 -8.03
C SER A 19 -2.87 15.42 -6.79
N ASP A 20 -2.87 14.58 -5.75
CA ASP A 20 -3.62 14.87 -4.52
C ASP A 20 -2.95 15.99 -3.73
N PHE A 21 -1.61 15.98 -3.68
CA PHE A 21 -0.83 17.06 -3.06
C PHE A 21 -1.06 18.40 -3.76
N ASP A 22 -0.89 18.45 -5.09
CA ASP A 22 -1.02 19.69 -5.87
C ASP A 22 -2.48 20.22 -5.84
N ASN A 23 -3.47 19.33 -5.88
CA ASN A 23 -4.89 19.72 -5.80
C ASN A 23 -5.25 20.24 -4.41
N GLU A 24 -4.81 19.58 -3.35
CA GLU A 24 -5.12 19.97 -1.98
C GLU A 24 -4.43 21.28 -1.59
N PHE A 25 -3.16 21.47 -2.01
CA PHE A 25 -2.46 22.73 -1.83
C PHE A 25 -3.21 23.89 -2.49
N LYS A 26 -3.57 23.74 -3.77
CA LYS A 26 -4.35 24.75 -4.49
C LYS A 26 -5.69 25.04 -3.84
N ARG A 27 -6.37 24.00 -3.34
CA ARG A 27 -7.66 24.13 -2.63
C ARG A 27 -7.50 24.97 -1.36
N VAL A 28 -6.52 24.64 -0.51
CA VAL A 28 -6.27 25.33 0.77
C VAL A 28 -5.92 26.80 0.55
N ILE A 29 -5.04 27.10 -0.41
CA ILE A 29 -4.65 28.48 -0.74
C ILE A 29 -5.84 29.28 -1.28
N ARG A 30 -6.69 28.67 -2.11
CA ARG A 30 -7.90 29.33 -2.63
C ARG A 30 -8.92 29.64 -1.52
N GLU A 31 -9.07 28.75 -0.55
CA GLU A 31 -10.06 28.88 0.53
C GLU A 31 -9.61 29.84 1.64
N ASN A 32 -8.31 29.87 1.95
CA ASN A 32 -7.80 30.56 3.15
C ASN A 32 -6.79 31.69 2.83
N GLY A 33 -6.50 31.94 1.55
CA GLY A 33 -5.47 32.89 1.13
C GLY A 33 -4.06 32.28 1.17
N TYR A 34 -3.07 33.06 0.74
CA TYR A 34 -1.67 32.64 0.71
C TYR A 34 -0.88 33.33 1.83
N SER A 35 -0.40 32.56 2.81
CA SER A 35 0.56 33.01 3.83
C SER A 35 1.62 31.93 4.10
N GLU A 36 2.77 32.34 4.63
CA GLU A 36 3.85 31.39 4.96
C GLU A 36 3.46 30.49 6.14
N GLU A 37 2.63 30.98 7.07
CA GLU A 37 2.08 30.18 8.17
C GLU A 37 1.17 29.07 7.66
N LEU A 38 0.24 29.38 6.77
CA LEU A 38 -0.70 28.40 6.21
C LEU A 38 0.04 27.34 5.39
N LYS A 39 1.07 27.77 4.65
CA LYS A 39 1.94 26.88 3.90
C LYS A 39 2.70 25.91 4.80
N LYS A 40 3.22 26.40 5.94
CA LYS A 40 3.83 25.57 6.97
C LYS A 40 2.82 24.55 7.51
N GLU A 41 1.64 25.00 7.91
CA GLU A 41 0.58 24.11 8.42
C GLU A 41 0.20 23.03 7.40
N PHE A 42 0.07 23.40 6.13
CA PHE A 42 -0.21 22.46 5.05
C PHE A 42 0.86 21.37 4.95
N TYR A 43 2.16 21.73 4.98
CA TYR A 43 3.22 20.73 4.89
C TYR A 43 3.28 19.82 6.12
N PHE A 44 3.03 20.33 7.32
CA PHE A 44 2.92 19.51 8.51
C PHE A 44 1.75 18.52 8.42
N ALA A 45 0.58 18.99 7.95
CA ALA A 45 -0.60 18.14 7.75
C ALA A 45 -0.37 17.09 6.64
N ALA A 46 0.29 17.48 5.54
CA ALA A 46 0.65 16.57 4.46
C ALA A 46 1.59 15.46 4.95
N PHE A 47 2.59 15.82 5.76
CA PHE A 47 3.49 14.86 6.39
C PHE A 47 2.75 13.90 7.31
N ASP A 48 1.89 14.40 8.20
CA ASP A 48 1.08 13.57 9.11
C ASP A 48 0.20 12.58 8.34
N SER A 49 -0.39 13.02 7.22
CA SER A 49 -1.18 12.16 6.34
C SER A 49 -0.34 11.02 5.73
N ILE A 50 0.86 11.32 5.23
CA ILE A 50 1.78 10.33 4.68
C ILE A 50 2.21 9.33 5.73
N ILE A 51 2.57 9.79 6.94
CA ILE A 51 2.92 8.90 8.05
C ILE A 51 1.73 8.00 8.40
N LYS A 52 0.52 8.55 8.51
CA LYS A 52 -0.69 7.77 8.79
C LYS A 52 -0.94 6.69 7.73
N VAL A 53 -0.75 7.02 6.45
CA VAL A 53 -0.88 6.06 5.34
C VAL A 53 0.16 4.95 5.46
N ASN A 54 1.44 5.29 5.66
CA ASN A 54 2.49 4.30 5.84
C ASN A 54 2.24 3.41 7.07
N LYS A 55 1.74 3.99 8.17
CA LYS A 55 1.37 3.25 9.37
C LYS A 55 0.23 2.25 9.16
N ASN A 56 -0.73 2.58 8.30
CA ASN A 56 -1.91 1.76 8.06
C ASN A 56 -1.75 0.74 6.92
N LEU A 57 -0.90 1.02 5.93
CA LEU A 57 -0.69 0.15 4.77
C LEU A 57 0.21 -1.04 5.07
N LEU A 58 1.14 -0.88 6.00
CA LEU A 58 2.10 -1.94 6.32
C LEU A 58 1.49 -2.84 7.40
N VAL A 59 1.02 -4.01 6.96
CA VAL A 59 0.45 -5.06 7.81
C VAL A 59 1.50 -5.66 8.76
N ARG A 60 2.79 -5.49 8.45
CA ARG A 60 3.92 -5.96 9.26
C ARG A 60 4.46 -4.83 10.11
N LYS A 61 4.55 -5.09 11.43
CA LYS A 61 5.21 -4.24 12.43
C LYS A 61 6.56 -4.86 12.79
N ASP A 62 7.40 -5.10 11.78
CA ASP A 62 8.76 -5.59 11.95
C ASP A 62 9.77 -4.43 11.96
N GLU A 63 11.04 -4.76 12.16
CA GLU A 63 12.12 -3.77 12.24
C GLU A 63 12.29 -2.97 10.95
N PHE A 64 12.10 -3.61 9.80
CA PHE A 64 12.11 -2.95 8.50
C PHE A 64 11.01 -1.86 8.38
N TYR A 65 9.81 -2.13 8.89
CA TYR A 65 8.76 -1.12 8.97
C TYR A 65 9.16 0.06 9.87
N LYS A 66 9.77 -0.23 11.03
CA LYS A 66 10.23 0.81 11.97
C LYS A 66 11.26 1.71 11.30
N GLU A 67 12.28 1.11 10.67
CA GLU A 67 13.33 1.81 9.94
C GLU A 67 12.75 2.69 8.83
N ASN A 68 11.77 2.18 8.08
CA ASN A 68 11.13 2.94 7.01
C ASN A 68 10.43 4.21 7.55
N VAL A 69 9.56 4.06 8.56
CA VAL A 69 8.81 5.21 9.12
C VAL A 69 9.77 6.21 9.78
N VAL A 70 10.80 5.73 10.48
CA VAL A 70 11.84 6.58 11.06
C VAL A 70 12.62 7.34 9.98
N ALA A 71 12.93 6.70 8.85
CA ALA A 71 13.58 7.37 7.72
C ALA A 71 12.73 8.50 7.16
N LEU A 72 11.40 8.32 7.06
CA LEU A 72 10.49 9.39 6.63
C LEU A 72 10.49 10.59 7.59
N TYR A 73 10.50 10.34 8.91
CA TYR A 73 10.65 11.41 9.90
C TYR A 73 11.98 12.15 9.74
N ASN A 74 13.09 11.43 9.57
CA ASN A 74 14.42 12.04 9.41
C ASN A 74 14.49 12.91 8.15
N LEU A 75 13.91 12.45 7.03
CA LEU A 75 13.86 13.23 5.79
C LEU A 75 13.12 14.56 5.98
N PHE A 76 11.98 14.54 6.68
CA PHE A 76 11.20 15.75 6.93
C PHE A 76 11.89 16.68 7.93
N ILE A 77 12.48 16.15 9.02
CA ILE A 77 13.25 16.93 10.00
C ILE A 77 14.44 17.63 9.32
N ASN A 78 15.20 16.92 8.47
CA ASN A 78 16.32 17.51 7.76
C ASN A 78 15.89 18.68 6.87
N ALA A 79 14.75 18.55 6.17
CA ALA A 79 14.20 19.63 5.37
C ALA A 79 13.81 20.85 6.23
N LEU A 80 13.25 20.64 7.43
CA LEU A 80 12.92 21.71 8.38
C LEU A 80 14.17 22.40 8.94
N ILE A 81 15.22 21.63 9.27
CA ILE A 81 16.51 22.16 9.74
C ILE A 81 17.12 23.09 8.69
N GLU A 82 17.17 22.66 7.42
CA GLU A 82 17.69 23.47 6.32
C GLU A 82 16.94 24.80 6.13
N ASP A 83 15.64 24.81 6.42
CA ASP A 83 14.79 26.01 6.31
C ASP A 83 14.76 26.83 7.62
N GLY A 84 15.48 26.42 8.67
CA GLY A 84 15.51 27.09 9.97
C GLY A 84 14.17 27.05 10.71
N ILE A 85 13.37 26.01 10.49
CA ILE A 85 12.03 25.86 11.05
C ILE A 85 12.05 24.98 12.30
N ASP A 86 11.34 25.41 13.33
CA ASP A 86 11.14 24.60 14.53
C ASP A 86 10.57 23.21 14.18
N TYR A 87 11.29 22.18 14.60
CA TYR A 87 11.02 20.77 14.33
C TYR A 87 10.76 19.96 15.60
N SER A 88 10.75 20.58 16.79
CA SER A 88 10.61 19.87 18.07
C SER A 88 9.34 19.03 18.13
N SER A 89 8.23 19.52 17.57
CA SER A 89 6.97 18.76 17.51
C SER A 89 7.05 17.50 16.64
N ILE A 90 7.87 17.50 15.58
CA ILE A 90 8.09 16.33 14.72
C ILE A 90 9.04 15.35 15.38
N GLU A 91 10.06 15.84 16.08
CA GLU A 91 10.98 15.02 16.86
C GLU A 91 10.27 14.28 17.99
N GLU A 92 9.36 14.95 18.70
CA GLU A 92 8.52 14.32 19.72
C GLU A 92 7.62 13.22 19.13
N LYS A 93 6.99 13.48 17.97
CA LYS A 93 6.19 12.48 17.24
C LYS A 93 7.02 11.25 16.84
N LYS A 94 8.27 11.46 16.39
CA LYS A 94 9.21 10.39 16.06
C LYS A 94 9.56 9.56 17.30
N ALA A 95 9.95 10.21 18.40
CA ALA A 95 10.31 9.52 19.64
C ALA A 95 9.12 8.73 20.22
N ASN A 96 7.91 9.29 20.15
CA ASN A 96 6.69 8.61 20.55
C ASN A 96 6.42 7.35 19.70
N PHE A 97 6.61 7.44 18.38
CA PHE A 97 6.51 6.30 17.48
C PHE A 97 7.52 5.20 17.83
N GLU A 98 8.78 5.55 18.04
CA GLU A 98 9.85 4.60 18.38
C GLU A 98 9.62 3.90 19.71
N LYS A 99 9.04 4.59 20.71
CA LYS A 99 8.83 4.06 22.06
C LYS A 99 7.54 3.25 22.23
N ASN A 100 6.43 3.73 21.67
CA ASN A 100 5.10 3.22 22.01
C ASN A 100 4.51 2.31 20.93
N GLU A 101 4.91 2.46 19.67
CA GLU A 101 4.43 1.60 18.58
C GLU A 101 5.36 0.41 18.29
N PHE A 102 6.59 0.46 18.83
CA PHE A 102 7.61 -0.60 18.81
C PHE A 102 8.21 -0.79 20.20
N PRO A 103 7.47 -1.34 21.19
CA PRO A 103 8.10 -1.73 22.44
C PRO A 103 9.26 -2.65 22.10
N GLU A 104 10.46 -2.35 22.61
CA GLU A 104 11.64 -3.19 22.43
C GLU A 104 11.23 -4.63 22.67
N VAL A 105 11.21 -5.45 21.61
CA VAL A 105 11.12 -6.89 21.77
C VAL A 105 12.48 -7.27 22.32
N ASN A 106 12.57 -7.26 23.64
CA ASN A 106 13.74 -7.73 24.36
C ASN A 106 13.80 -9.24 24.13
N LEU A 107 14.37 -9.64 22.98
CA LEU A 107 14.47 -11.01 22.48
C LEU A 107 15.24 -11.92 23.44
N TYR A 108 15.90 -11.35 24.45
CA TYR A 108 16.67 -12.06 25.47
C TYR A 108 16.02 -12.10 26.86
N ALA A 109 14.87 -11.45 27.06
CA ALA A 109 14.27 -11.35 28.40
C ALA A 109 13.19 -12.39 28.71
N LYS A 110 12.81 -13.28 27.77
CA LYS A 110 11.66 -14.18 27.97
C LYS A 110 11.92 -15.67 28.14
N ASP A 111 13.14 -16.17 27.91
CA ASP A 111 13.41 -17.62 27.96
C ASP A 111 14.47 -18.03 28.99
N ILE A 112 14.45 -17.44 30.18
CA ILE A 112 15.07 -18.04 31.37
C ILE A 112 13.97 -18.30 32.40
N LYS A 113 13.22 -19.40 32.22
CA LYS A 113 12.42 -20.17 33.23
C LYS A 113 11.15 -20.82 32.66
N SER A 114 11.20 -21.43 31.47
CA SER A 114 10.09 -22.29 31.02
C SER A 114 10.60 -23.38 30.09
N ASN A 115 10.84 -24.57 30.65
CA ASN A 115 11.16 -25.80 29.92
C ASN A 115 9.91 -26.35 29.22
N LYS A 116 9.27 -25.56 28.35
CA LYS A 116 8.19 -26.00 27.47
C LYS A 116 8.53 -25.60 26.03
N PRO A 117 8.47 -26.54 25.07
CA PRO A 117 8.74 -26.23 23.68
C PRO A 117 7.77 -25.13 23.21
N ALA A 118 8.32 -24.14 22.51
CA ALA A 118 7.56 -23.02 21.95
C ALA A 118 6.41 -23.54 21.07
N PRO A 119 5.21 -22.95 21.15
CA PRO A 119 4.14 -23.30 20.23
C PRO A 119 4.58 -22.94 18.81
N GLU A 120 4.56 -23.93 17.93
CA GLU A 120 4.90 -23.79 16.52
C GLU A 120 4.06 -22.66 15.91
N TYR A 121 4.72 -21.61 15.41
CA TYR A 121 4.04 -20.48 14.77
C TYR A 121 3.45 -20.94 13.44
N ILE A 122 2.15 -21.22 13.43
CA ILE A 122 1.39 -21.46 12.20
C ILE A 122 0.92 -20.09 11.69
N PRO A 123 1.47 -19.56 10.58
CA PRO A 123 1.00 -18.30 10.02
C PRO A 123 -0.47 -18.44 9.63
N THR A 124 -1.35 -17.78 10.39
CA THR A 124 -2.76 -17.68 10.05
C THR A 124 -2.91 -16.70 8.89
N TYR A 125 -2.78 -17.23 7.67
CA TYR A 125 -3.24 -16.56 6.46
C TYR A 125 -4.72 -16.25 6.62
N LYS A 126 -5.08 -14.99 6.91
CA LYS A 126 -6.48 -14.55 6.81
C LYS A 126 -6.89 -14.70 5.35
N GLN A 127 -7.62 -15.76 5.02
CA GLN A 127 -8.26 -15.91 3.72
C GLN A 127 -9.16 -14.69 3.49
N TYR A 128 -8.91 -13.97 2.39
CA TYR A 128 -9.79 -12.88 1.98
C TYR A 128 -11.18 -13.45 1.69
N ASN A 129 -12.24 -12.78 2.16
CA ASN A 129 -13.61 -13.19 1.83
C ASN A 129 -13.83 -13.10 0.30
N PRO A 130 -13.96 -14.25 -0.40
CA PRO A 130 -13.99 -14.30 -1.86
C PRO A 130 -15.26 -13.67 -2.45
N ASN A 131 -16.30 -13.48 -1.64
CA ASN A 131 -17.59 -12.94 -2.07
C ASN A 131 -17.63 -11.39 -2.09
N THR A 132 -16.57 -10.73 -1.64
CA THR A 132 -16.45 -9.27 -1.70
C THR A 132 -15.81 -8.82 -3.02
N LYS A 133 -16.10 -7.60 -3.48
CA LYS A 133 -15.46 -7.00 -4.68
C LYS A 133 -13.93 -7.06 -4.59
N TYR A 134 -13.38 -6.82 -3.39
CA TYR A 134 -11.95 -6.87 -3.12
C TYR A 134 -11.40 -8.31 -3.12
N GLY A 135 -12.08 -9.27 -2.48
CA GLY A 135 -11.69 -10.68 -2.49
C GLY A 135 -11.64 -11.28 -3.90
N ARG A 136 -12.64 -10.98 -4.74
CA ARG A 136 -12.65 -11.37 -6.16
C ARG A 136 -11.50 -10.77 -6.97
N ARG A 137 -11.07 -9.55 -6.62
CA ARG A 137 -9.92 -8.90 -7.27
C ARG A 137 -8.62 -9.58 -6.84
N LYS A 138 -8.44 -9.83 -5.55
CA LYS A 138 -7.25 -10.51 -5.01
C LYS A 138 -7.11 -11.95 -5.49
N ALA A 139 -8.22 -12.68 -5.62
CA ALA A 139 -8.22 -14.02 -6.20
C ALA A 139 -7.72 -14.04 -7.66
N ARG A 140 -8.13 -13.04 -8.46
CA ARG A 140 -7.63 -12.86 -9.84
C ARG A 140 -6.14 -12.51 -9.87
N GLU A 141 -5.70 -11.59 -9.03
CA GLU A 141 -4.27 -11.24 -8.90
C GLU A 141 -3.41 -12.43 -8.44
N GLN A 142 -3.96 -13.32 -7.62
CA GLN A 142 -3.25 -14.52 -7.18
C GLN A 142 -3.23 -15.60 -8.26
N ALA A 143 -4.34 -15.83 -8.96
CA ALA A 143 -4.38 -16.74 -10.12
C ALA A 143 -3.41 -16.29 -11.23
N GLN A 144 -3.34 -14.99 -11.50
CA GLN A 144 -2.41 -14.42 -12.47
C GLN A 144 -0.95 -14.68 -12.06
N ARG A 145 -0.60 -14.42 -10.79
CA ARG A 145 0.74 -14.72 -10.26
C ARG A 145 1.09 -16.20 -10.32
N ASN A 146 0.12 -17.08 -10.08
CA ASN A 146 0.33 -18.52 -10.18
C ASN A 146 0.59 -18.97 -11.62
N TYR A 147 -0.09 -18.36 -12.60
CA TYR A 147 0.16 -18.62 -14.01
C TYR A 147 1.53 -18.07 -14.46
N GLU A 148 1.87 -16.82 -14.10
CA GLU A 148 3.13 -16.17 -14.48
C GLU A 148 4.37 -16.79 -13.82
N ASN A 149 4.24 -17.31 -12.60
CA ASN A 149 5.33 -17.98 -11.88
C ASN A 149 5.25 -19.52 -11.97
N GLY A 150 4.24 -20.07 -12.64
CA GLY A 150 4.06 -21.51 -12.81
C GLY A 150 5.05 -22.09 -13.81
N THR A 151 5.18 -23.42 -13.82
CA THR A 151 5.99 -24.14 -14.81
C THR A 151 5.44 -23.94 -16.22
N GLU A 152 6.29 -24.11 -17.24
CA GLU A 152 5.89 -23.99 -18.64
C GLU A 152 4.77 -24.99 -19.01
N GLU A 153 4.83 -26.20 -18.46
CA GLU A 153 3.80 -27.24 -18.59
C GLU A 153 2.45 -26.79 -18.01
N TYR A 154 2.44 -26.18 -16.82
CA TYR A 154 1.23 -25.65 -16.18
C TYR A 154 0.58 -24.51 -16.98
N ARG A 155 1.38 -23.66 -17.64
CA ARG A 155 0.87 -22.58 -18.49
C ARG A 155 0.21 -23.12 -19.75
N ASN A 156 0.86 -24.10 -20.39
CA ASN A 156 0.34 -24.77 -21.58
C ASN A 156 -0.99 -25.48 -21.30
N ASP A 157 -1.12 -26.14 -20.15
CA ASP A 157 -2.38 -26.77 -19.74
C ASP A 157 -3.51 -25.74 -19.58
N ILE A 158 -3.23 -24.61 -18.93
CA ILE A 158 -4.22 -23.54 -18.75
C ILE A 158 -4.63 -22.93 -20.11
N ASP A 159 -3.69 -22.73 -21.03
CA ASP A 159 -4.00 -22.15 -22.32
C ASP A 159 -4.76 -23.12 -23.23
N ASN A 160 -4.43 -24.40 -23.20
CA ASN A 160 -5.20 -25.45 -23.87
C ASN A 160 -6.65 -25.49 -23.38
N ILE A 161 -6.86 -25.40 -22.06
CA ILE A 161 -8.21 -25.33 -21.46
C ILE A 161 -8.97 -24.09 -21.96
N LYS A 162 -8.32 -22.91 -22.01
CA LYS A 162 -8.94 -21.68 -22.54
C LYS A 162 -9.34 -21.83 -24.01
N ILE A 163 -8.48 -22.44 -24.83
CA ILE A 163 -8.74 -22.67 -26.26
C ILE A 163 -9.96 -23.58 -26.44
N ILE A 164 -10.04 -24.68 -25.68
CA ILE A 164 -11.17 -25.61 -25.73
C ILE A 164 -12.48 -24.91 -25.33
N LEU A 165 -12.46 -24.09 -24.27
CA LEU A 165 -13.63 -23.30 -23.86
C LEU A 165 -14.09 -22.33 -24.96
N TRP A 166 -13.16 -21.65 -25.62
CA TRP A 166 -13.48 -20.77 -26.75
C TRP A 166 -14.10 -21.51 -27.93
N LEU A 167 -13.58 -22.70 -28.26
CA LEU A 167 -14.15 -23.57 -29.28
C LEU A 167 -15.60 -23.94 -28.96
N ILE A 168 -15.90 -24.29 -27.70
CA ILE A 168 -17.27 -24.61 -27.28
C ILE A 168 -18.20 -23.41 -27.49
N VAL A 169 -17.79 -22.20 -27.08
CA VAL A 169 -18.58 -20.98 -27.27
C VAL A 169 -18.87 -20.70 -28.74
N ILE A 170 -17.86 -20.87 -29.61
CA ILE A 170 -18.02 -20.69 -31.07
C ILE A 170 -19.03 -21.69 -31.62
N VAL A 171 -18.92 -22.98 -31.26
CA VAL A 171 -19.84 -24.03 -31.73
C VAL A 171 -21.28 -23.74 -31.28
N VAL A 172 -21.48 -23.35 -30.01
CA VAL A 172 -22.81 -22.96 -29.51
C VAL A 172 -23.35 -21.76 -30.29
N GLY A 173 -22.53 -20.76 -30.58
CA GLY A 173 -22.91 -19.60 -31.40
C GLY A 173 -23.35 -19.98 -32.81
N ILE A 174 -22.63 -20.89 -33.47
CA ILE A 174 -22.96 -21.41 -34.80
C ILE A 174 -24.30 -22.16 -34.76
N ILE A 175 -24.50 -23.03 -33.76
CA ILE A 175 -25.76 -23.78 -33.59
C ILE A 175 -26.93 -22.82 -33.36
N PHE A 176 -26.76 -21.83 -32.49
CA PHE A 176 -27.80 -20.84 -32.21
C PHE A 176 -28.16 -20.02 -33.45
N PHE A 177 -27.15 -19.59 -34.22
CA PHE A 177 -27.36 -18.89 -35.49
C PHE A 177 -28.08 -19.75 -36.52
N TYR A 178 -27.71 -21.03 -36.63
CA TYR A 178 -28.36 -22.00 -37.51
C TYR A 178 -29.83 -22.24 -37.12
N ILE A 179 -30.13 -22.37 -35.83
CA ILE A 179 -31.51 -22.50 -35.33
C ILE A 179 -32.31 -21.23 -35.60
N LYS A 180 -31.73 -20.05 -35.35
CA LYS A 180 -32.39 -18.75 -35.59
C LYS A 180 -32.74 -18.55 -37.07
N THR A 181 -31.83 -18.90 -37.97
CA THR A 181 -32.05 -18.80 -39.42
C THR A 181 -33.12 -19.79 -39.91
N LYS A 182 -33.18 -21.00 -39.35
CA LYS A 182 -34.23 -21.99 -39.63
C LYS A 182 -35.62 -21.62 -39.08
N LEU A 183 -35.70 -20.85 -38.00
CA LEU A 183 -36.97 -20.37 -37.42
C LEU A 183 -37.47 -19.06 -38.03
N SER A 184 -36.61 -18.34 -38.76
CA SER A 184 -36.95 -17.07 -39.44
C SER A 184 -37.20 -17.25 -40.95
N SER A 185 -37.15 -18.48 -41.46
CA SER A 185 -37.63 -18.92 -42.77
C SER A 185 -38.89 -19.76 -42.61
#